data_AF-A0A939UKF8-F1
#
_entry.id   AF-A0A939UKF8-F1
#
_cell.length_a   1.000
_cell.length_b   1.000
_cell.length_c   1.000
_cell.angle_alpha   90.00
_cell.angle_beta   90.00
_cell.angle_gamma   90.00
#
_symmetry.space_group_name_H-M   'P 1'
#
loop_
_entity.id
_entity.type
_entity.pdbx_description
1 polymer ?
#
loop_
_entity_poly.entity_id
_entity_poly.type
_entity_poly.pdbx_seq_one_letter_code
_entity_poly.pdbx_strand_id
1 'polypeptide(L)'
;MPPSYKRPLGRSISIGCLAFVALLCLVLSVVNYSSYKRGLYRRYEAHIRDILNFTRSQIDADDLAKCLRSKYKSAKYRQLQEFMDTFKDNADIHYLYLIRPL
;
A
#
# COMPACT_ATOMS: atom_id res chain seq x y z
N MET A 1 63.30 -24.28 12.54
CA MET A 1 62.12 -23.89 11.75
C MET A 1 60.94 -23.81 12.72
N PRO A 2 60.44 -22.61 13.09
CA PRO A 2 59.42 -22.51 14.13
C PRO A 2 58.06 -23.03 13.62
N PRO A 3 57.23 -23.66 14.48
CA PRO A 3 55.96 -24.25 14.08
C PRO A 3 54.90 -23.18 13.80
N SER A 4 54.15 -23.35 12.71
CA SER A 4 53.05 -22.47 12.29
C SER A 4 51.79 -22.75 13.13
N TYR A 5 51.55 -21.92 14.15
CA TYR A 5 50.33 -21.99 14.96
C TYR A 5 49.19 -21.25 14.24
N LYS A 6 48.34 -21.98 13.52
CA LYS A 6 47.11 -21.44 12.93
C LYS A 6 46.14 -21.07 14.05
N ARG A 7 46.04 -19.79 14.40
CA ARG A 7 45.11 -19.27 15.43
C ARG A 7 43.66 -19.43 14.97
N PRO A 8 42.84 -20.32 15.55
CA PRO A 8 41.44 -20.48 15.15
C PRO A 8 40.51 -19.38 15.71
N LEU A 9 41.03 -18.48 16.54
CA LEU A 9 40.24 -17.44 17.22
C LEU A 9 39.60 -16.42 16.26
N GLY A 10 40.27 -16.05 15.16
CA GLY A 10 39.72 -15.06 14.21
C GLY A 10 38.48 -15.55 13.46
N ARG A 11 38.46 -16.83 13.06
CA ARG A 11 37.33 -17.42 12.31
C ARG A 11 36.05 -17.49 13.14
N SER A 12 36.15 -17.82 14.42
CA SER A 12 34.98 -17.93 15.30
C SER A 12 34.31 -16.57 15.52
N ILE A 13 35.10 -15.51 15.68
CA ILE A 13 34.59 -14.14 15.86
C ILE A 13 33.94 -13.64 14.57
N SER A 14 34.54 -13.90 13.41
CA SER A 14 33.96 -13.52 12.12
C SER A 14 32.63 -14.23 11.85
N ILE A 15 32.51 -15.51 12.17
CA ILE A 15 31.26 -16.27 12.01
C ILE A 15 30.16 -15.73 12.93
N GLY A 16 30.49 -15.43 14.19
CA GLY A 16 29.54 -14.82 15.13
C GLY A 16 29.05 -13.45 14.65
N CYS A 17 29.96 -12.62 14.14
CA CYS A 17 29.62 -11.31 13.58
C CYS A 17 28.70 -11.44 12.35
N LEU A 18 29.01 -12.37 11.43
CA LEU A 18 28.19 -12.61 10.24
C LEU A 18 26.77 -13.09 10.60
N ALA A 19 26.68 -14.01 11.57
CA ALA A 19 25.40 -14.51 12.07
C ALA A 19 24.58 -13.40 12.75
N PHE A 20 25.24 -12.52 13.50
CA PHE A 20 24.59 -11.40 14.16
C PHE A 20 24.04 -10.38 13.15
N VAL A 21 24.82 -10.04 12.12
CA VAL A 21 24.36 -9.15 11.03
C VAL A 21 23.17 -9.78 10.29
N ALA A 22 23.24 -11.07 9.96
CA ALA A 22 22.14 -11.78 9.32
C ALA A 22 20.85 -11.76 10.18
N LEU A 23 21.00 -11.95 11.50
CA LEU A 23 19.89 -11.90 12.44
C LEU A 23 19.28 -10.50 12.53
N LEU A 24 20.10 -9.45 12.56
CA LEU A 24 19.62 -8.06 12.52
C LEU A 24 18.87 -7.75 11.23
N CYS A 25 19.37 -8.20 10.08
CA CYS A 25 18.66 -8.05 8.80
C CYS A 25 17.30 -8.75 8.80
N LEU A 26 17.21 -9.94 9.40
CA LEU A 26 15.96 -10.67 9.55
C LEU A 26 14.96 -9.91 10.43
N VAL A 27 15.40 -9.44 11.59
CA VAL A 27 14.56 -8.66 12.52
C VAL A 27 14.06 -7.39 11.85
N LEU A 28 14.96 -6.63 11.20
CA LEU A 28 14.60 -5.42 10.48
C LEU A 28 13.59 -5.71 9.36
N SER A 29 13.77 -6.79 8.60
CA SER A 29 12.84 -7.17 7.53
C SER A 29 11.43 -7.45 8.07
N VAL A 30 11.33 -8.19 9.19
CA VAL A 30 10.04 -8.50 9.84
C VAL A 30 9.37 -7.25 10.37
N VAL A 31 10.12 -6.38 11.07
CA VAL A 31 9.61 -5.12 11.61
C VAL A 31 9.13 -4.20 10.48
N ASN A 32 9.93 -4.10 9.41
CA ASN A 32 9.61 -3.24 8.29
C ASN A 32 8.38 -3.78 7.52
N TYR A 33 8.29 -5.08 7.30
CA TYR A 33 7.12 -5.71 6.69
C TYR A 33 5.85 -5.51 7.52
N SER A 34 5.92 -5.70 8.84
CA SER A 34 4.79 -5.51 9.75
C SER A 34 4.34 -4.05 9.80
N SER A 35 5.30 -3.12 9.87
CA SER A 35 5.04 -1.67 9.89
C SER A 35 4.46 -1.20 8.55
N TYR A 36 5.00 -1.71 7.44
CA TYR A 36 4.50 -1.43 6.09
C TYR A 36 3.06 -1.92 5.94
N LYS A 37 2.75 -3.16 6.33
CA LYS A 37 1.38 -3.69 6.30
C LYS A 37 0.42 -2.85 7.14
N ARG A 38 0.77 -2.53 8.39
CA ARG A 38 -0.09 -1.72 9.27
C ARG A 38 -0.27 -0.29 8.75
N GLY A 39 0.80 0.34 8.28
CA GLY A 39 0.80 1.72 7.77
C GLY A 39 0.03 1.86 6.46
N LEU A 40 0.11 0.88 5.57
CA LEU A 40 -0.68 0.83 4.34
C LEU A 40 -2.13 0.49 4.60
N TYR A 41 -2.42 -0.59 5.33
CA TYR A 41 -3.81 -1.01 5.57
C TYR A 41 -4.60 0.07 6.27
N ARG A 42 -4.04 0.73 7.29
CA ARG A 42 -4.77 1.76 8.04
C ARG A 42 -5.10 2.98 7.17
N ARG A 43 -4.18 3.38 6.28
CA ARG A 43 -4.43 4.46 5.32
C ARG A 43 -5.43 4.03 4.25
N TYR A 44 -5.22 2.89 3.61
CA TYR A 44 -6.13 2.33 2.61
C TYR A 44 -7.57 2.16 3.13
N GLU A 45 -7.74 1.71 4.36
CA GLU A 45 -9.07 1.48 4.94
C GLU A 45 -9.81 2.79 5.23
N ALA A 46 -9.11 3.83 5.69
CA ALA A 46 -9.68 5.18 5.84
C ALA A 46 -10.05 5.77 4.47
N HIS A 47 -9.13 5.69 3.52
CA HIS A 47 -9.29 6.10 2.13
C HIS A 47 -10.49 5.43 1.44
N ILE A 48 -10.63 4.11 1.55
CA ILE A 48 -11.75 3.36 0.98
C ILE A 48 -13.08 3.74 1.65
N ARG A 49 -13.10 3.94 2.97
CA ARG A 49 -14.31 4.37 3.68
C ARG A 49 -14.78 5.74 3.22
N ASP A 50 -13.87 6.69 3.02
CA ASP A 50 -14.22 8.04 2.56
C ASP A 50 -14.77 8.01 1.13
N ILE A 51 -14.15 7.24 0.23
CA ILE A 51 -14.69 7.02 -1.13
C ILE A 51 -16.08 6.38 -1.07
N LEU A 52 -16.27 5.36 -0.22
CA LEU A 52 -17.53 4.64 -0.13
C LEU A 52 -18.66 5.53 0.42
N ASN A 53 -18.35 6.36 1.42
CA ASN A 53 -19.31 7.31 1.99
C ASN A 53 -19.68 8.41 1.01
N PHE A 54 -18.70 8.97 0.30
CA PHE A 54 -18.95 9.97 -0.74
C PHE A 54 -19.75 9.38 -1.91
N THR A 55 -19.39 8.18 -2.35
CA THR A 55 -20.11 7.44 -3.40
C THR A 55 -21.56 7.18 -2.97
N ARG A 56 -21.80 6.73 -1.73
CA ARG A 56 -23.16 6.51 -1.22
C ARG A 56 -24.00 7.79 -1.08
N SER A 57 -23.39 8.92 -0.73
CA SER A 57 -24.12 10.17 -0.56
C SER A 57 -24.42 10.89 -1.87
N GLN A 58 -23.59 10.69 -2.90
CA GLN A 58 -23.65 11.44 -4.16
C GLN A 58 -24.09 10.61 -5.37
N ILE A 59 -23.81 9.29 -5.39
CA ILE A 59 -24.24 8.40 -6.47
C ILE A 59 -25.62 7.86 -6.14
N ASP A 60 -26.62 8.46 -6.77
CA ASP A 60 -27.89 7.80 -6.99
C ASP A 60 -27.70 6.77 -8.10
N ALA A 61 -27.81 5.47 -7.77
CA ALA A 61 -27.47 4.37 -8.67
C ALA A 61 -28.30 4.42 -9.98
N ASP A 62 -29.50 4.97 -9.92
CA ASP A 62 -30.38 5.19 -11.08
C ASP A 62 -29.89 6.31 -12.00
N ASP A 63 -29.27 7.34 -11.44
CA ASP A 63 -28.74 8.48 -12.20
C ASP A 63 -27.43 8.10 -12.91
N LEU A 64 -26.63 7.22 -12.28
CA LEU A 64 -25.45 6.59 -12.91
C LEU A 64 -25.86 5.66 -14.06
N ALA A 65 -26.94 4.87 -13.87
CA ALA A 65 -27.50 4.02 -14.91
C ALA A 65 -28.05 4.82 -16.10
N LYS A 66 -28.68 5.98 -15.84
CA LYS A 66 -29.11 6.93 -16.86
C LYS A 66 -27.94 7.54 -17.62
N CYS A 67 -26.88 7.98 -16.93
CA CYS A 67 -25.68 8.53 -17.58
C CYS A 67 -24.97 7.50 -18.47
N LEU A 68 -24.89 6.24 -18.01
CA LEU A 68 -24.33 5.13 -18.80
C LEU A 68 -25.15 4.84 -20.07
N ARG A 69 -26.48 4.97 -20.00
CA ARG A 69 -27.37 4.79 -21.16
C ARG A 69 -27.41 6.00 -22.10
N SER A 70 -27.39 7.22 -21.57
CA SER A 70 -27.58 8.46 -22.35
C SER A 70 -26.27 9.01 -22.94
N LYS A 71 -25.11 8.53 -22.48
CA LYS A 71 -23.77 9.10 -22.72
C LYS A 71 -23.62 10.57 -22.30
N TYR A 72 -24.59 11.12 -21.58
CA TYR A 72 -24.53 12.49 -21.06
C TYR A 72 -24.04 12.49 -19.62
N LYS A 73 -22.96 13.22 -19.34
CA LYS A 73 -22.42 13.36 -17.98
C LYS A 73 -23.32 14.27 -17.16
N SER A 74 -23.93 13.76 -16.09
CA SER A 74 -24.66 14.59 -15.13
C SER A 74 -23.69 15.46 -14.30
N ALA A 75 -24.20 16.53 -13.69
CA ALA A 75 -23.43 17.37 -12.77
C ALA A 75 -22.87 16.55 -11.59
N LYS A 76 -23.65 15.58 -11.09
CA LYS A 76 -23.23 14.64 -10.03
C LYS A 76 -22.08 13.73 -10.49
N TYR A 77 -22.11 13.27 -11.74
CA TYR A 77 -21.01 12.48 -12.31
C TYR A 77 -19.71 13.30 -12.40
N ARG A 78 -19.79 14.59 -12.77
CA ARG A 78 -18.60 15.47 -12.77
C ARG A 78 -18.01 15.67 -11.37
N GLN A 79 -18.85 15.90 -10.36
CA GLN A 79 -18.39 16.01 -8.96
C GLN A 79 -17.71 14.73 -8.47
N LEU A 80 -18.22 13.57 -8.89
CA LEU A 80 -17.57 12.30 -8.60
C LEU A 80 -16.20 12.18 -9.27
N GLN A 81 -16.07 12.58 -10.55
CA GLN A 81 -14.78 12.55 -11.24
C GLN A 81 -13.77 13.48 -10.56
N GLU A 82 -14.16 14.71 -10.21
CA GLU A 82 -13.28 15.67 -9.51
C GLU A 82 -12.86 15.17 -8.13
N PHE A 83 -13.78 14.57 -7.37
CA PHE A 83 -13.45 13.93 -6.09
C PHE A 83 -12.45 12.79 -6.28
N MET A 84 -12.66 11.91 -7.27
CA MET A 84 -11.77 10.79 -7.56
C MET A 84 -10.38 11.25 -8.01
N ASP A 85 -10.28 12.30 -8.84
CA ASP A 85 -8.99 12.86 -9.27
C ASP A 85 -8.25 13.52 -8.11
N THR A 86 -8.93 14.36 -7.32
CA THR A 86 -8.35 14.97 -6.11
C THR A 86 -7.87 13.90 -5.13
N PHE A 87 -8.62 12.81 -5.01
CA PHE A 87 -8.28 11.71 -4.12
C PHE A 87 -7.07 10.91 -4.63
N LYS A 88 -7.00 10.64 -5.93
CA LYS A 88 -5.87 9.98 -6.58
C LYS A 88 -4.56 10.72 -6.30
N ASP A 89 -4.59 12.05 -6.43
CA ASP A 89 -3.43 12.92 -6.23
C ASP A 89 -2.99 12.97 -4.76
N ASN A 90 -3.93 12.92 -3.80
CA ASN A 90 -3.62 12.99 -2.37
C ASN A 90 -3.22 11.64 -1.75
N ALA A 91 -3.70 10.52 -2.30
CA ALA A 91 -3.52 9.19 -1.72
C ALA A 91 -2.39 8.36 -2.37
N ASP A 92 -1.72 8.89 -3.41
CA ASP A 92 -0.70 8.19 -4.21
C ASP A 92 -1.21 6.82 -4.73
N ILE A 93 -2.50 6.78 -5.10
CA ILE A 93 -3.17 5.58 -5.61
C ILE A 93 -3.07 5.60 -7.13
N HIS A 94 -2.42 4.57 -7.70
CA HIS A 94 -2.18 4.51 -9.14
C HIS A 94 -3.45 4.33 -9.98
N TYR A 95 -4.44 3.58 -9.47
CA TYR A 95 -5.67 3.30 -10.20
C TYR A 95 -6.88 3.21 -9.26
N LEU A 96 -7.96 3.92 -9.58
CA LEU A 96 -9.25 3.85 -8.91
C LEU A 96 -10.33 3.54 -9.96
N TYR A 97 -10.91 2.34 -9.89
CA TYR A 97 -11.93 1.89 -10.84
C TYR A 97 -13.30 1.81 -10.17
N LEU A 98 -14.31 2.42 -10.80
CA LEU A 98 -15.71 2.17 -10.47
C LEU A 98 -16.23 1.05 -11.37
N ILE A 99 -16.56 -0.11 -10.79
CA ILE A 99 -17.03 -1.28 -11.53
C ILE A 99 -18.51 -1.47 -11.23
N ARG A 100 -19.34 -1.58 -12.27
CA ARG A 100 -20.73 -2.01 -12.11
C ARG A 100 -20.77 -3.54 -12.15
N PRO A 101 -21.20 -4.23 -11.08
CA PRO A 101 -21.42 -5.66 -11.16
C PRO A 101 -22.52 -5.96 -12.19
N LEU A 102 -22.33 -7.05 -12.94
CA LEU A 102 -23.23 -7.51 -13.99
C LEU A 102 -24.57 -7.99 -13.41
#